data_AF-A0A1A8ZAA9-F1
#
_entry.id   AF-A0A1A8ZAA9-F1
#
_cell.length_a   1.000
_cell.length_b   1.000
_cell.length_c   1.000
_cell.angle_alpha   90.00
_cell.angle_beta   90.00
_cell.angle_gamma   90.00
#
_symmetry.space_group_name_H-M   'P 1'
#
loop_
_entity.id
_entity.type
_entity.pdbx_description
1 polymer ?
#
loop_
_entity_poly.entity_id
_entity_poly.type
_entity_poly.pdbx_seq_one_letter_code
_entity_poly.pdbx_strand_id
1 'polypeptide(L)'
;MTATPATFFPDTSGCPRAYRLLRAACEPPGPTLDPGLVGEDIRPLGEVLEYAIVAKMLCLFADWLDRCDHTADLARPMQQFLRGQRRLNTHRWRMHHREAVRVIGVLAARGVPAAAINGIAHASVLYHGDGSRQSSDVDILIPAEAADDAVNVLTSCGYYATGRRPTALHRDFDDPVVPGVTLDLSTRLAHTSDPADIACVLARRTPAPQHVADLEPLPILSRDDGFLHTLARVAAQRRWPALADALRYSAHSSTATDAATVVPMPAQTGWQLLRSCWPHLPERPPLSETAGDRR
;
A
#
# COMPACT_ATOMS: atom_id res chain seq x y z
N MET A 1 10.84 -9.60 -29.84
CA MET A 1 11.68 -9.89 -28.67
C MET A 1 10.89 -9.49 -27.44
N THR A 2 10.52 -10.45 -26.59
CA THR A 2 9.83 -10.16 -25.32
C THR A 2 10.83 -9.51 -24.36
N ALA A 3 10.51 -8.33 -23.84
CA ALA A 3 11.37 -7.65 -22.87
C ALA A 3 11.63 -8.55 -21.65
N THR A 4 12.86 -8.54 -21.14
CA THR A 4 13.22 -9.27 -19.92
C THR A 4 12.35 -8.81 -18.76
N PRO A 5 11.71 -9.72 -18.00
CA PRO A 5 10.86 -9.32 -16.87
C PRO A 5 11.66 -8.54 -15.84
N ALA A 6 11.10 -7.44 -15.36
CA ALA A 6 11.67 -6.70 -14.24
C ALA A 6 11.71 -7.58 -12.98
N THR A 7 12.81 -7.49 -12.22
CA THR A 7 12.99 -8.24 -10.98
C THR A 7 12.35 -7.51 -9.81
N PHE A 8 11.53 -8.23 -9.05
CA PHE A 8 10.92 -7.80 -7.80
C PHE A 8 11.28 -8.80 -6.70
N PHE A 9 11.18 -8.41 -5.43
CA PHE A 9 11.34 -9.34 -4.32
C PHE A 9 10.01 -10.03 -3.97
N PRO A 10 10.00 -11.36 -3.77
CA PRO A 10 11.09 -12.31 -4.06
C PRO A 10 11.36 -12.43 -5.55
N ASP A 11 12.63 -12.72 -5.91
CA ASP A 11 13.02 -12.86 -7.31
C ASP A 11 12.28 -14.04 -7.96
N THR A 12 11.54 -13.73 -9.02
CA THR A 12 10.72 -14.67 -9.79
C THR A 12 11.34 -15.01 -11.14
N SER A 13 12.59 -14.57 -11.39
CA SER A 13 13.33 -14.86 -12.62
C SER A 13 13.42 -16.37 -12.92
N GLY A 14 13.54 -17.19 -11.88
CA GLY A 14 13.53 -18.66 -11.96
C GLY A 14 12.15 -19.31 -12.11
N CYS A 15 11.06 -18.56 -11.92
CA CYS A 15 9.69 -19.06 -12.03
C CYS A 15 8.80 -18.09 -12.84
N PRO A 16 8.85 -18.15 -14.18
CA PRO A 16 8.05 -17.27 -15.05
C PRO A 16 6.54 -17.35 -14.79
N ARG A 17 6.06 -18.50 -14.33
CA ARG A 17 4.65 -18.72 -13.98
C ARG A 17 4.25 -17.95 -12.73
N ALA A 18 5.06 -17.99 -11.66
CA ALA A 18 4.83 -17.17 -10.47
C ALA A 18 4.87 -15.68 -10.80
N TYR A 19 5.81 -15.23 -11.64
CA TYR A 19 5.84 -13.85 -12.13
C TYR A 19 4.53 -13.44 -12.79
N ARG A 20 4.03 -14.23 -13.76
CA ARG A 20 2.78 -13.92 -14.49
C ARG A 20 1.57 -13.85 -13.57
N LEU A 21 1.42 -14.82 -12.66
CA LEU A 21 0.27 -14.89 -11.75
C LEU A 21 0.31 -13.81 -10.66
N LEU A 22 1.49 -13.47 -10.11
CA LEU A 22 1.62 -12.35 -9.18
C LEU A 22 1.37 -11.01 -9.87
N ARG A 23 1.84 -10.85 -11.11
CA ARG A 23 1.51 -9.70 -11.96
C ARG A 23 0.01 -9.61 -12.20
N ALA A 24 -0.67 -10.70 -12.58
CA ALA A 24 -2.12 -10.72 -12.75
C ALA A 24 -2.86 -10.28 -11.47
N ALA A 25 -2.40 -10.73 -10.30
CA ALA A 25 -2.99 -10.35 -9.02
C ALA A 25 -2.83 -8.87 -8.66
N CYS A 26 -1.84 -8.18 -9.22
CA CYS A 26 -1.68 -6.73 -9.04
C CYS A 26 -2.82 -5.93 -9.69
N GLU A 27 -3.50 -6.48 -10.70
CA GLU A 27 -4.51 -5.75 -11.46
C GLU A 27 -5.70 -5.32 -10.57
N PRO A 28 -6.19 -4.08 -10.74
CA PRO A 28 -7.40 -3.63 -10.05
C PRO A 28 -8.63 -4.45 -10.49
N PRO A 29 -9.70 -4.52 -9.67
CA PRO A 29 -10.98 -5.05 -10.13
C PRO A 29 -11.48 -4.28 -11.37
N GLY A 30 -11.96 -5.00 -12.38
CA GLY A 30 -12.43 -4.40 -13.64
C GLY A 30 -12.11 -5.29 -14.84
N PRO A 31 -12.31 -4.78 -16.07
CA PRO A 31 -11.87 -5.49 -17.27
C PRO A 31 -10.36 -5.73 -17.20
N THR A 32 -9.97 -7.00 -17.31
CA THR A 32 -8.56 -7.42 -17.25
C THR A 32 -7.75 -6.71 -18.32
N LEU A 33 -6.58 -6.20 -17.95
CA LEU A 33 -5.70 -5.51 -18.89
C LEU A 33 -4.98 -6.51 -19.81
N ASP A 34 -4.96 -7.78 -19.43
CA ASP A 34 -4.35 -8.90 -20.14
C ASP A 34 -5.29 -10.13 -20.11
N PRO A 35 -6.21 -10.26 -21.10
CA PRO A 35 -7.19 -11.35 -21.14
C PRO A 35 -6.55 -12.75 -21.17
N GLY A 36 -5.30 -12.86 -21.65
CA GLY A 36 -4.57 -14.13 -21.72
C GLY A 36 -4.22 -14.72 -20.35
N LEU A 37 -4.16 -13.90 -19.29
CA LEU A 37 -3.82 -14.35 -17.94
C LEU A 37 -5.02 -14.95 -17.18
N VAL A 38 -6.25 -14.66 -17.59
CA VAL A 38 -7.48 -15.20 -16.95
C VAL A 38 -7.67 -16.68 -17.30
N GLY A 39 -7.11 -17.14 -18.42
CA GLY A 39 -7.19 -18.54 -18.86
C GLY A 39 -6.00 -19.40 -18.46
N GLU A 40 -5.02 -18.88 -17.71
CA GLU A 40 -3.83 -19.65 -17.35
C GLU A 40 -4.16 -20.74 -16.32
N ASP A 41 -3.67 -21.96 -16.55
CA ASP A 41 -3.85 -23.04 -15.58
C ASP A 41 -3.13 -22.69 -14.27
N ILE A 42 -3.92 -22.42 -13.24
CA ILE A 42 -3.46 -22.12 -11.89
C ILE A 42 -2.89 -23.35 -11.15
N ARG A 43 -2.94 -24.55 -11.75
CA ARG A 43 -2.37 -25.78 -11.16
C ARG A 43 -1.01 -26.16 -11.76
N PRO A 44 -0.09 -26.70 -10.93
CA PRO A 44 -0.17 -26.82 -9.47
C PRO A 44 0.02 -25.47 -8.75
N LEU A 45 -0.70 -25.24 -7.65
CA LEU A 45 -0.75 -23.94 -6.97
C LEU A 45 0.39 -23.73 -5.95
N GLY A 46 1.05 -24.81 -5.49
CA GLY A 46 1.98 -24.80 -4.36
C GLY A 46 3.14 -23.81 -4.51
N GLU A 47 3.85 -23.85 -5.64
CA GLU A 47 4.99 -22.96 -5.92
C GLU A 47 4.55 -21.48 -5.95
N VAL A 48 3.43 -21.18 -6.61
CA VAL A 48 2.90 -19.81 -6.70
C VAL A 48 2.50 -19.27 -5.33
N LEU A 49 1.94 -20.13 -4.45
CA LEU A 49 1.60 -19.75 -3.08
C LEU A 49 2.82 -19.41 -2.25
N GLU A 50 3.92 -20.15 -2.39
CA GLU A 50 5.18 -19.84 -1.72
C GLU A 50 5.65 -18.43 -2.11
N TYR A 51 5.69 -18.15 -3.41
CA TYR A 51 6.01 -16.81 -3.92
C TYR A 51 5.05 -15.74 -3.39
N ALA A 52 3.74 -16.00 -3.40
CA ALA A 52 2.73 -15.06 -2.89
C ALA A 52 2.89 -14.78 -1.39
N ILE A 53 3.24 -15.80 -0.58
CA ILE A 53 3.48 -15.65 0.86
C ILE A 53 4.72 -14.79 1.10
N VAL A 54 5.85 -15.13 0.47
CA VAL A 54 7.11 -14.40 0.64
C VAL A 54 6.99 -12.96 0.13
N ALA A 55 6.22 -12.74 -0.93
CA ALA A 55 5.91 -11.41 -1.48
C ALA A 55 4.97 -10.57 -0.62
N LYS A 56 4.33 -11.13 0.43
CA LYS A 56 3.18 -10.53 1.15
C LYS A 56 2.00 -10.18 0.21
N MET A 57 1.76 -11.05 -0.76
CA MET A 57 0.71 -10.94 -1.77
C MET A 57 -0.41 -11.97 -1.57
N LEU A 58 -0.33 -12.85 -0.56
CA LEU A 58 -1.26 -13.98 -0.41
C LEU A 58 -2.74 -13.56 -0.43
N CYS A 59 -3.11 -12.53 0.33
CA CYS A 59 -4.51 -12.08 0.37
C CYS A 59 -4.95 -11.40 -0.94
N LEU A 60 -4.03 -10.73 -1.63
CA LEU A 60 -4.32 -10.10 -2.92
C LEU A 60 -4.44 -11.16 -4.02
N PHE A 61 -3.61 -12.19 -3.97
CA PHE A 61 -3.70 -13.35 -4.85
C PHE A 61 -4.98 -14.16 -4.60
N ALA A 62 -5.37 -14.37 -3.34
CA ALA A 62 -6.65 -14.98 -2.99
C ALA A 62 -7.84 -14.19 -3.54
N ASP A 63 -7.81 -12.85 -3.41
CA ASP A 63 -8.83 -11.98 -3.97
C ASP A 63 -8.88 -12.05 -5.51
N TRP A 64 -7.72 -12.10 -6.19
CA TRP A 64 -7.66 -12.31 -7.63
C TRP A 64 -8.26 -13.66 -8.05
N LEU A 65 -7.93 -14.75 -7.36
CA LEU A 65 -8.50 -16.08 -7.61
C LEU A 65 -10.03 -16.07 -7.47
N ASP A 66 -10.56 -15.39 -6.46
CA ASP A 66 -12.01 -15.23 -6.26
C ASP A 66 -12.65 -14.44 -7.42
N ARG A 67 -12.04 -13.32 -7.85
CA ARG A 67 -12.57 -12.48 -8.94
C ARG A 67 -12.56 -13.16 -10.30
N CYS A 68 -11.62 -14.07 -10.53
CA CYS A 68 -11.48 -14.83 -11.78
C CYS A 68 -12.15 -16.21 -11.73
N ASP A 69 -12.97 -16.49 -10.70
CA ASP A 69 -13.67 -17.77 -10.48
C ASP A 69 -12.76 -19.01 -10.38
N HIS A 70 -11.46 -18.80 -10.17
CA HIS A 70 -10.49 -19.89 -10.01
C HIS A 70 -10.57 -20.58 -8.65
N THR A 71 -11.13 -19.91 -7.63
CA THR A 71 -11.28 -20.51 -6.30
C THR A 71 -12.23 -21.70 -6.30
N ALA A 72 -13.27 -21.71 -7.14
CA ALA A 72 -14.26 -22.78 -7.20
C ALA A 72 -13.64 -24.14 -7.57
N ASP A 73 -12.60 -24.11 -8.40
CA ASP A 73 -11.87 -25.30 -8.84
C ASP A 73 -10.91 -25.83 -7.78
N LEU A 74 -10.62 -25.11 -6.70
CA LEU A 74 -9.68 -25.58 -5.67
C LEU A 74 -10.32 -26.61 -4.73
N ALA A 75 -9.50 -27.50 -4.16
CA ALA A 75 -9.96 -28.39 -3.09
C ALA A 75 -10.52 -27.57 -1.91
N ARG A 76 -11.62 -28.04 -1.30
CA ARG A 76 -12.32 -27.32 -0.21
C ARG A 76 -11.40 -26.82 0.92
N PRO A 77 -10.40 -27.59 1.42
CA PRO A 77 -9.48 -27.09 2.43
C PRO A 77 -8.67 -25.87 1.97
N MET A 78 -8.26 -25.82 0.70
CA MET A 78 -7.55 -24.67 0.13
C MET A 78 -8.45 -23.45 0.04
N GLN A 79 -9.70 -23.62 -0.41
CA GLN A 79 -10.68 -22.53 -0.41
C GLN A 79 -10.88 -21.95 1.00
N GLN A 80 -11.02 -22.82 2.01
CA GLN A 80 -11.17 -22.42 3.41
C GLN A 80 -9.94 -21.68 3.94
N PHE A 81 -8.74 -22.15 3.59
CA PHE A 81 -7.48 -21.49 3.94
C PHE A 81 -7.41 -20.06 3.38
N LEU A 82 -7.61 -19.87 2.08
CA LEU A 82 -7.53 -18.56 1.43
C LEU A 82 -8.57 -17.57 1.99
N ARG A 83 -9.82 -18.00 2.16
CA ARG A 83 -10.88 -17.21 2.81
C ARG A 83 -10.52 -16.88 4.26
N GLY A 84 -9.93 -17.83 4.99
CA GLY A 84 -9.43 -17.62 6.35
C GLY A 84 -8.38 -16.53 6.42
N GLN A 85 -7.41 -16.54 5.51
CA GLN A 85 -6.35 -15.54 5.42
C GLN A 85 -6.89 -14.14 5.13
N ARG A 86 -7.85 -14.00 4.20
CA ARG A 86 -8.51 -12.70 3.93
C ARG A 86 -9.28 -12.17 5.15
N ARG A 87 -10.06 -13.02 5.83
CA ARG A 87 -10.79 -12.63 7.05
C ARG A 87 -9.84 -12.19 8.18
N LEU A 88 -8.77 -12.96 8.39
CA LEU A 88 -7.72 -12.63 9.35
C LEU A 88 -7.08 -11.27 9.04
N ASN A 89 -6.73 -11.03 7.77
CA ASN A 89 -6.14 -9.76 7.36
C ASN A 89 -7.12 -8.59 7.44
N THR A 90 -8.42 -8.82 7.18
CA THR A 90 -9.48 -7.82 7.39
C THR A 90 -9.56 -7.42 8.86
N HIS A 91 -9.57 -8.40 9.78
CA HIS A 91 -9.60 -8.13 11.22
C HIS A 91 -8.36 -7.36 11.66
N ARG A 92 -7.17 -7.78 11.24
CA ARG A 92 -5.91 -7.07 11.49
C ARG A 92 -5.95 -5.64 10.99
N TRP A 93 -6.39 -5.42 9.74
CA TRP A 93 -6.51 -4.09 9.17
C TRP A 93 -7.43 -3.20 10.01
N ARG A 94 -8.61 -3.69 10.44
CA ARG A 94 -9.53 -2.92 11.29
C ARG A 94 -8.89 -2.52 12.62
N MET A 95 -8.19 -3.43 13.27
CA MET A 95 -7.47 -3.16 14.52
C MET A 95 -6.37 -2.11 14.31
N HIS A 96 -5.51 -2.30 13.31
CA HIS A 96 -4.43 -1.38 12.96
C HIS A 96 -4.96 0.00 12.52
N HIS A 97 -6.09 0.04 11.82
CA HIS A 97 -6.73 1.27 11.38
C HIS A 97 -7.25 2.10 12.55
N ARG A 98 -8.02 1.48 13.46
CA ARG A 98 -8.50 2.16 14.68
C ARG A 98 -7.33 2.72 15.49
N GLU A 99 -6.27 1.92 15.60
CA GLU A 99 -5.09 2.35 16.34
C GLU A 99 -4.32 3.46 15.63
N ALA A 100 -4.21 3.43 14.30
CA ALA A 100 -3.61 4.50 13.52
C ALA A 100 -4.40 5.82 13.67
N VAL A 101 -5.74 5.77 13.62
CA VAL A 101 -6.59 6.94 13.88
C VAL A 101 -6.34 7.48 15.29
N ARG A 102 -6.35 6.62 16.31
CA ARG A 102 -6.10 7.00 17.70
C ARG A 102 -4.73 7.67 17.87
N VAL A 103 -3.67 7.09 17.29
CA VAL A 103 -2.31 7.62 17.33
C VAL A 103 -2.23 8.99 16.66
N ILE A 104 -2.77 9.13 15.46
CA ILE A 104 -2.78 10.41 14.75
C ILE A 104 -3.57 11.47 15.53
N GLY A 105 -4.69 11.09 16.16
CA GLY A 105 -5.45 11.97 17.05
C GLY A 105 -4.64 12.43 18.27
N VAL A 106 -3.91 11.53 18.92
CA VAL A 106 -3.01 11.85 20.05
C VAL A 106 -1.90 12.82 19.62
N LEU A 107 -1.27 12.60 18.46
CA LEU A 107 -0.25 13.48 17.93
C LEU A 107 -0.82 14.87 17.58
N ALA A 108 -1.99 14.91 16.93
CA ALA A 108 -2.68 16.14 16.59
C ALA A 108 -3.04 16.97 17.83
N ALA A 109 -3.47 16.33 18.93
CA ALA A 109 -3.74 16.99 20.20
C ALA A 109 -2.50 17.63 20.85
N ARG A 110 -1.29 17.23 20.41
CA ARG A 110 0.00 17.82 20.79
C ARG A 110 0.56 18.78 19.75
N GLY A 111 -0.24 19.15 18.74
CA GLY A 111 0.19 20.04 17.66
C GLY A 111 1.13 19.39 16.64
N VAL A 112 1.28 18.06 16.66
CA VAL A 112 2.11 17.33 15.69
C VAL A 112 1.22 16.89 14.52
N PRO A 113 1.38 17.48 13.32
CA PRO A 113 0.64 17.01 12.15
C PRO A 113 1.13 15.62 11.76
N ALA A 114 0.20 14.71 11.46
CA ALA A 114 0.53 13.34 11.11
C ALA A 114 -0.43 12.81 10.04
N ALA A 115 0.06 11.89 9.21
CA ALA A 115 -0.75 11.18 8.23
C ALA A 115 -0.26 9.74 8.08
N ALA A 116 -1.19 8.79 7.94
CA ALA A 116 -0.86 7.42 7.62
C ALA A 116 -0.34 7.30 6.18
N ILE A 117 0.66 6.44 5.98
CA ILE A 117 1.27 6.16 4.67
C ILE A 117 1.35 4.65 4.41
N ASN A 118 1.77 4.26 3.21
CA ASN A 118 2.04 2.87 2.83
C ASN A 118 0.85 1.91 3.06
N GLY A 119 1.10 0.70 3.55
CA GLY A 119 0.16 -0.42 3.53
C GLY A 119 -1.19 -0.12 4.18
N ILE A 120 -1.20 0.56 5.33
CA ILE A 120 -2.44 0.91 6.04
C ILE A 120 -3.24 1.99 5.30
N ALA A 121 -2.57 3.00 4.73
CA ALA A 121 -3.20 4.03 3.92
C ALA A 121 -3.74 3.44 2.61
N HIS A 122 -2.93 2.63 1.92
CA HIS A 122 -3.30 1.99 0.67
C HIS A 122 -4.49 1.04 0.86
N ALA A 123 -4.48 0.20 1.90
CA ALA A 123 -5.60 -0.68 2.22
C ALA A 123 -6.92 0.10 2.38
N SER A 124 -6.86 1.29 2.96
CA SER A 124 -8.03 2.15 3.16
C SER A 124 -8.50 2.80 1.86
N VAL A 125 -7.59 3.29 1.01
CA VAL A 125 -7.93 4.05 -0.21
C VAL A 125 -8.17 3.18 -1.44
N LEU A 126 -7.33 2.17 -1.67
CA LEU A 126 -7.24 1.42 -2.93
C LEU A 126 -7.88 0.03 -2.88
N TYR A 127 -8.17 -0.46 -1.66
CA TYR A 127 -8.66 -1.81 -1.40
C TYR A 127 -9.88 -1.82 -0.47
N HIS A 128 -10.44 -0.65 -0.15
CA HIS A 128 -11.67 -0.48 0.61
C HIS A 128 -11.70 -1.18 1.98
N GLY A 129 -10.54 -1.50 2.56
CA GLY A 129 -10.44 -2.21 3.83
C GLY A 129 -10.92 -3.67 3.81
N ASP A 130 -11.02 -4.31 2.64
CA ASP A 130 -11.58 -5.66 2.46
C ASP A 130 -10.61 -6.82 2.81
N GLY A 131 -9.42 -6.48 3.31
CA GLY A 131 -8.39 -7.42 3.68
C GLY A 131 -7.63 -8.05 2.51
N SER A 132 -7.79 -7.59 1.27
CA SER A 132 -6.97 -8.03 0.13
C SER A 132 -5.53 -7.52 0.22
N ARG A 133 -5.31 -6.27 0.69
CA ARG A 133 -3.98 -5.72 0.90
C ARG A 133 -3.41 -6.08 2.28
N GLN A 134 -2.38 -6.93 2.31
CA GLN A 134 -1.72 -7.33 3.56
C GLN A 134 -0.86 -6.21 4.14
N SER A 135 -1.08 -5.81 5.39
CA SER A 135 -0.17 -4.94 6.15
C SER A 135 0.23 -5.62 7.46
N SER A 136 1.47 -5.41 7.88
CA SER A 136 2.01 -5.96 9.16
C SER A 136 2.23 -4.88 10.21
N ASP A 137 2.31 -3.64 9.76
CA ASP A 137 2.73 -2.45 10.47
C ASP A 137 1.86 -1.25 10.05
N VAL A 138 1.98 -0.19 10.82
CA VAL A 138 1.36 1.11 10.58
C VAL A 138 2.48 2.13 10.41
N ASP A 139 2.64 2.65 9.21
CA ASP A 139 3.57 3.74 8.94
C ASP A 139 2.86 5.09 9.05
N ILE A 140 3.47 6.04 9.77
CA ILE A 140 2.92 7.39 9.97
C ILE A 140 3.98 8.42 9.60
N LEU A 141 3.65 9.32 8.69
CA LEU A 141 4.48 10.49 8.37
C LEU A 141 4.28 11.58 9.42
N ILE A 142 5.37 12.13 9.93
CA ILE A 142 5.42 13.28 10.83
C ILE A 142 6.56 14.23 10.40
N PRO A 143 6.58 15.50 10.85
CA PRO A 143 7.73 16.38 10.68
C PRO A 143 8.97 15.83 11.41
N ALA A 144 10.15 16.12 10.88
CA ALA A 144 11.41 15.60 11.45
C ALA A 144 11.69 16.17 12.84
N GLU A 145 11.41 17.45 13.02
CA GLU A 145 11.56 18.21 14.26
C GLU A 145 10.64 17.71 15.39
N ALA A 146 9.57 16.99 15.06
CA ALA A 146 8.61 16.47 16.02
C ALA A 146 8.87 14.99 16.40
N ALA A 147 9.93 14.36 15.88
CA ALA A 147 10.15 12.92 16.04
C ALA A 147 10.33 12.50 17.52
N ASP A 148 11.18 13.20 18.26
CA ASP A 148 11.44 12.89 19.67
C ASP A 148 10.19 13.12 20.54
N ASP A 149 9.49 14.24 20.32
CA ASP A 149 8.23 14.55 21.00
C ASP A 149 7.15 13.51 20.70
N ALA A 150 7.02 13.09 19.44
CA ALA A 150 6.08 12.04 19.05
C ALA A 150 6.40 10.72 19.74
N VAL A 151 7.68 10.32 19.80
CA VAL A 151 8.11 9.10 20.52
C VAL A 151 7.80 9.21 22.01
N ASN A 152 8.09 10.34 22.64
CA ASN A 152 7.82 10.57 24.07
C ASN A 152 6.32 10.50 24.37
N VAL A 153 5.50 11.15 23.55
CA VAL A 153 4.03 11.13 23.65
C VAL A 153 3.49 9.71 23.51
N LEU A 154 3.94 8.96 22.50
CA LEU A 154 3.47 7.60 22.29
C LEU A 154 3.96 6.66 23.38
N THR A 155 5.19 6.83 23.89
CA THR A 155 5.68 6.08 25.04
C THR A 155 4.78 6.28 26.26
N SER A 156 4.34 7.52 26.53
CA SER A 156 3.37 7.81 27.59
C SER A 156 1.98 7.18 27.37
N CYS A 157 1.67 6.79 26.13
CA CYS A 157 0.45 6.07 25.74
C CYS A 157 0.60 4.53 25.76
N GLY A 158 1.68 4.02 26.37
CA GLY A 158 1.93 2.58 26.52
C GLY A 158 2.62 1.91 25.33
N TYR A 159 3.19 2.69 24.41
CA TYR A 159 4.07 2.14 23.39
C TYR A 159 5.49 1.93 23.95
N TYR A 160 6.20 0.94 23.44
CA TYR A 160 7.59 0.67 23.78
C TYR A 160 8.46 0.52 22.53
N ALA A 161 9.74 0.87 22.65
CA ALA A 161 10.68 0.77 21.53
C ALA A 161 10.95 -0.69 21.16
N THR A 162 10.98 -0.98 19.86
CA THR A 162 11.29 -2.32 19.33
C THR A 162 12.79 -2.60 19.21
N GLY A 163 13.63 -1.58 19.38
CA GLY A 163 15.07 -1.65 19.14
C GLY A 163 15.48 -1.70 17.65
N ARG A 164 14.51 -1.78 16.71
CA ARG A 164 14.80 -1.80 15.27
C ARG A 164 15.26 -0.43 14.75
N ARG A 165 14.59 0.63 15.20
CA ARG A 165 14.87 2.05 14.92
C ARG A 165 14.36 2.90 16.09
N PRO A 166 14.88 4.13 16.28
CA PRO A 166 14.41 5.04 17.34
C PRO A 166 12.91 5.36 17.25
N THR A 167 12.36 5.39 16.04
CA THR A 167 10.96 5.70 15.77
C THR A 167 10.06 4.48 15.55
N ALA A 168 10.59 3.26 15.77
CA ALA A 168 9.85 2.01 15.62
C ALA A 168 9.31 1.55 16.98
N LEU A 169 8.02 1.73 17.19
CA LEU A 169 7.32 1.51 18.45
C LEU A 169 6.37 0.31 18.35
N HIS A 170 6.11 -0.35 19.47
CA HIS A 170 5.15 -1.44 19.54
C HIS A 170 4.17 -1.23 20.69
N ARG A 171 2.97 -1.74 20.51
CA ARG A 171 1.97 -1.86 21.58
C ARG A 171 1.22 -3.18 21.41
N ASP A 172 1.12 -3.90 22.51
CA ASP A 172 0.37 -5.15 22.56
C ASP A 172 -1.14 -4.86 22.58
N PHE A 173 -1.92 -5.75 22.00
CA PHE A 173 -3.37 -5.75 22.08
C PHE A 173 -3.84 -6.93 22.92
N ASP A 174 -4.97 -6.75 23.60
CA ASP A 174 -5.74 -7.84 24.18
C ASP A 174 -6.65 -8.47 23.11
N ASP A 175 -6.03 -9.00 22.05
CA ASP A 175 -6.73 -9.69 20.97
C ASP A 175 -6.02 -11.03 20.66
N PRO A 176 -6.76 -12.15 20.66
CA PRO A 176 -6.15 -13.48 20.52
C PRO A 176 -5.62 -13.77 19.12
N VAL A 177 -5.90 -12.90 18.15
CA VAL A 177 -5.60 -13.08 16.72
C VAL A 177 -4.57 -12.05 16.23
N VAL A 178 -4.65 -10.82 16.75
CA VAL A 178 -3.78 -9.70 16.40
C VAL A 178 -3.08 -9.25 17.69
N PRO A 179 -1.91 -9.80 18.02
CA PRO A 179 -1.30 -9.62 19.35
C PRO A 179 -0.82 -8.20 19.62
N GLY A 180 -0.75 -7.35 18.61
CA GLY A 180 -0.31 -5.97 18.75
C GLY A 180 -0.17 -5.25 17.41
N VAL A 181 0.41 -4.06 17.49
CA VAL A 181 0.77 -3.24 16.34
C VAL A 181 2.20 -2.73 16.48
N THR A 182 2.93 -2.76 15.37
CA THR A 182 4.17 -2.00 15.23
C THR A 182 3.87 -0.72 14.47
N LEU A 183 4.25 0.41 15.06
CA LEU A 183 4.24 1.72 14.43
C LEU A 183 5.65 2.07 13.94
N ASP A 184 5.74 2.57 12.72
CA ASP A 184 6.95 3.18 12.19
C ASP A 184 6.68 4.67 11.93
N LEU A 185 7.24 5.56 12.75
CA LEU A 185 7.18 6.99 12.46
C LEU A 185 8.25 7.34 11.43
N SER A 186 7.82 7.85 10.29
CA SER A 186 8.67 8.31 9.19
C SER A 186 8.71 9.84 9.19
N THR A 187 9.91 10.38 8.99
CA THR A 187 10.14 11.83 8.83
C THR A 187 10.42 12.21 7.38
N ARG A 188 10.21 11.26 6.47
CA ARG A 188 10.50 11.40 5.03
C ARG A 188 9.53 10.60 4.19
N LEU A 189 9.42 11.00 2.92
CA LEU A 189 8.82 10.23 1.86
C LEU A 189 9.91 9.59 1.01
N ALA A 190 9.54 8.65 0.14
CA ALA A 190 10.49 7.97 -0.71
C ALA A 190 11.10 8.90 -1.79
N HIS A 191 10.43 10.02 -2.10
CA HIS A 191 10.90 11.00 -3.08
C HIS A 191 11.43 12.31 -2.47
N THR A 192 11.23 12.57 -1.18
CA THR A 192 11.71 13.79 -0.52
C THR A 192 11.92 13.57 0.98
N SER A 193 12.94 14.24 1.53
CA SER A 193 13.17 14.39 2.97
C SER A 193 13.32 15.86 3.35
N ASP A 194 12.96 16.78 2.45
CA ASP A 194 13.02 18.21 2.71
C ASP A 194 11.90 18.60 3.69
N PRO A 195 12.21 19.27 4.82
CA PRO A 195 11.20 19.61 5.82
C PRO A 195 10.05 20.47 5.29
N ALA A 196 10.32 21.41 4.36
CA ALA A 196 9.28 22.27 3.79
C ALA A 196 8.33 21.46 2.88
N ASP A 197 8.88 20.54 2.09
CA ASP A 197 8.06 19.60 1.30
C ASP A 197 7.18 18.74 2.21
N ILE A 198 7.76 18.14 3.27
CA ILE A 198 7.01 17.30 4.22
C ILE A 198 5.88 18.10 4.89
N ALA A 199 6.16 19.33 5.33
CA ALA A 199 5.15 20.22 5.89
C ALA A 199 4.03 20.51 4.88
N CYS A 200 4.37 20.82 3.63
CA CYS A 200 3.40 21.05 2.57
C CYS A 200 2.52 19.82 2.29
N VAL A 201 3.11 18.62 2.24
CA VAL A 201 2.37 17.36 2.05
C VAL A 201 1.43 17.09 3.24
N LEU A 202 1.90 17.25 4.47
CA LEU A 202 1.08 17.05 5.67
C LEU A 202 -0.05 18.07 5.78
N ALA A 203 0.13 19.29 5.26
CA ALA A 203 -0.92 20.30 5.19
C ALA A 203 -2.05 19.92 4.20
N ARG A 204 -1.72 19.14 3.15
CA ARG A 204 -2.68 18.64 2.15
C ARG A 204 -3.30 17.28 2.49
N ARG A 205 -3.04 16.75 3.69
CA ARG A 205 -3.62 15.46 4.11
C ARG A 205 -5.15 15.49 4.03
N THR A 206 -5.74 14.37 3.65
CA THR A 206 -7.20 14.22 3.54
C THR A 206 -7.67 13.05 4.39
N PRO A 207 -8.92 13.03 4.86
CA PRO A 207 -9.51 11.82 5.42
C PRO A 207 -9.60 10.74 4.34
N ALA A 208 -9.28 9.49 4.67
CA ALA A 208 -9.53 8.36 3.79
C ALA A 208 -11.02 8.22 3.50
N PRO A 209 -11.43 7.76 2.30
CA PRO A 209 -12.85 7.56 2.01
C PRO A 209 -13.46 6.56 2.99
N GLN A 210 -14.70 6.84 3.43
CA GLN A 210 -15.41 5.98 4.37
C GLN A 210 -16.02 4.78 3.64
N HIS A 211 -15.29 3.65 3.63
CA HIS A 211 -15.79 2.39 3.07
C HIS A 211 -16.47 1.48 4.11
N VAL A 212 -16.18 1.73 5.40
CA VAL A 212 -16.64 0.92 6.52
C VAL A 212 -17.30 1.86 7.52
N ALA A 213 -18.61 1.71 7.72
CA ALA A 213 -19.43 2.68 8.45
C ALA A 213 -19.00 2.86 9.93
N ASP A 214 -18.44 1.83 10.56
CA ASP A 214 -18.03 1.84 11.97
C ASP A 214 -16.59 2.32 12.21
N LEU A 215 -15.90 2.85 11.19
CA LEU A 215 -14.53 3.34 11.32
C LEU A 215 -14.45 4.85 11.03
N GLU A 216 -13.80 5.57 11.94
CA GLU A 216 -13.45 6.98 11.75
C GLU A 216 -12.47 7.15 10.57
N PRO A 217 -12.63 8.16 9.70
CA PRO A 217 -11.73 8.33 8.56
C PRO A 217 -10.26 8.52 8.97
N LEU A 218 -9.37 7.69 8.41
CA LEU A 218 -7.94 7.77 8.66
C LEU A 218 -7.31 8.96 7.92
N PRO A 219 -6.59 9.88 8.59
CA PRO A 219 -5.83 10.92 7.90
C PRO A 219 -4.71 10.31 7.08
N ILE A 220 -4.71 10.57 5.77
CA ILE A 220 -3.79 10.03 4.77
C ILE A 220 -3.23 11.16 3.90
N LEU A 221 -2.20 10.87 3.10
CA LEU A 221 -1.75 11.80 2.07
C LEU A 221 -2.85 12.07 1.04
N SER A 222 -2.77 13.21 0.36
CA SER A 222 -3.54 13.42 -0.86
C SER A 222 -3.24 12.29 -1.86
N ARG A 223 -4.17 12.02 -2.79
CA ARG A 223 -4.00 10.97 -3.81
C ARG A 223 -2.63 11.07 -4.51
N ASP A 224 -2.28 12.26 -4.97
CA ASP A 224 -1.08 12.46 -5.79
C ASP A 224 0.20 12.35 -4.96
N ASP A 225 0.21 12.90 -3.75
CA ASP A 225 1.35 12.75 -2.82
C ASP A 225 1.56 11.26 -2.47
N GLY A 226 0.46 10.53 -2.22
CA GLY A 226 0.46 9.09 -2.01
C GLY A 226 0.95 8.29 -3.21
N PHE A 227 0.53 8.67 -4.42
CA PHE A 227 0.93 8.01 -5.65
C PHE A 227 2.41 8.26 -5.99
N LEU A 228 2.88 9.50 -5.91
CA LEU A 228 4.29 9.86 -6.11
C LEU A 228 5.21 9.14 -5.11
N HIS A 229 4.82 9.10 -3.83
CA HIS A 229 5.51 8.32 -2.81
C HIS A 229 5.54 6.83 -3.18
N THR A 230 4.43 6.26 -3.62
CA THR A 230 4.35 4.84 -4.01
C THR A 230 5.24 4.52 -5.22
N LEU A 231 5.26 5.38 -6.24
CA LEU A 231 6.15 5.22 -7.40
C LEU A 231 7.62 5.28 -6.98
N ALA A 232 7.99 6.26 -6.15
CA ALA A 232 9.35 6.34 -5.63
C ALA A 232 9.74 5.11 -4.80
N ARG A 233 8.79 4.51 -4.07
CA ARG A 233 8.99 3.23 -3.40
C ARG A 233 9.17 2.07 -4.37
N VAL A 234 8.43 2.01 -5.48
CA VAL A 234 8.62 0.99 -6.52
C VAL A 234 10.05 1.06 -7.08
N ALA A 235 10.58 2.26 -7.29
CA ALA A 235 11.97 2.44 -7.72
C ALA A 235 12.99 1.99 -6.67
N ALA A 236 12.81 2.43 -5.42
CA ALA A 236 13.76 2.18 -4.33
C ALA A 236 13.70 0.74 -3.78
N GLN A 237 12.51 0.14 -3.80
CA GLN A 237 12.18 -1.15 -3.18
C GLN A 237 11.23 -1.89 -4.11
N ARG A 238 11.79 -2.62 -5.08
CA ARG A 238 11.06 -3.41 -6.06
C ARG A 238 10.30 -4.56 -5.37
N ARG A 239 9.13 -4.28 -4.81
CA ARG A 239 8.28 -5.23 -4.09
C ARG A 239 6.93 -5.33 -4.78
N TRP A 240 6.38 -6.54 -4.87
CA TRP A 240 5.08 -6.80 -5.48
C TRP A 240 3.93 -5.95 -4.89
N PRO A 241 3.79 -5.77 -3.56
CA PRO A 241 2.72 -4.93 -3.02
C PRO A 241 2.84 -3.46 -3.46
N ALA A 242 4.05 -2.90 -3.53
CA ALA A 242 4.24 -1.51 -3.98
C ALA A 242 3.88 -1.35 -5.47
N LEU A 243 4.18 -2.38 -6.28
CA LEU A 243 3.79 -2.42 -7.69
C LEU A 243 2.26 -2.49 -7.86
N ALA A 244 1.58 -3.34 -7.08
CA ALA A 244 0.12 -3.43 -7.05
C ALA A 244 -0.53 -2.09 -6.63
N ASP A 245 0.01 -1.46 -5.59
CA ASP A 245 -0.49 -0.17 -5.09
C ASP A 245 -0.34 0.92 -6.17
N ALA A 246 0.81 0.99 -6.85
CA ALA A 246 1.06 1.94 -7.94
C ALA A 246 0.12 1.73 -9.13
N LEU A 247 -0.12 0.47 -9.52
CA LEU A 247 -1.03 0.13 -10.60
C LEU A 247 -2.47 0.55 -10.25
N ARG A 248 -2.91 0.30 -9.01
CA ARG A 248 -4.24 0.70 -8.54
C ARG A 248 -4.43 2.21 -8.50
N TYR A 249 -3.43 2.97 -8.06
CA TYR A 249 -3.47 4.43 -8.19
C TYR A 249 -3.65 4.87 -9.64
N SER A 250 -2.95 4.23 -10.59
CA SER A 250 -3.05 4.60 -12.01
C SER A 250 -4.43 4.35 -12.61
N ALA A 251 -5.17 3.36 -12.09
CA ALA A 251 -6.53 3.04 -12.53
C ALA A 251 -7.61 3.89 -11.86
N HIS A 252 -7.31 4.51 -10.70
CA HIS A 252 -8.22 5.47 -10.09
C HIS A 252 -8.18 6.77 -10.89
N SER A 253 -9.15 6.94 -11.80
CA SER A 253 -9.31 8.16 -12.60
C SER A 253 -9.48 9.37 -11.69
N SER A 254 -8.68 10.41 -11.90
CA SER A 254 -8.98 11.74 -11.40
C SER A 254 -9.95 12.38 -12.38
N THR A 255 -11.10 12.86 -11.90
CA THR A 255 -12.10 13.55 -12.73
C THR A 255 -11.74 15.02 -13.02
N ALA A 256 -10.51 15.45 -12.72
CA ALA A 256 -10.06 16.81 -12.91
C ALA A 256 -8.97 16.88 -13.99
N THR A 257 -9.14 17.81 -14.92
CA THR A 257 -8.25 18.16 -16.04
C THR A 257 -7.69 19.56 -15.75
N ASP A 258 -6.35 19.72 -15.64
CA ASP A 258 -5.50 20.76 -16.30
C ASP A 258 -4.09 21.05 -15.67
N ALA A 259 -3.01 20.68 -16.39
CA ALA A 259 -1.53 20.89 -16.33
C ALA A 259 -0.58 20.49 -15.13
N ALA A 260 0.67 20.14 -15.50
CA ALA A 260 1.59 19.21 -14.83
C ALA A 260 2.31 19.60 -13.51
N THR A 261 2.18 18.74 -12.50
CA THR A 261 3.09 18.62 -11.34
C THR A 261 4.46 18.08 -11.77
N VAL A 262 5.56 18.70 -11.32
CA VAL A 262 6.92 18.15 -11.54
C VAL A 262 7.01 16.81 -10.82
N VAL A 263 7.06 15.73 -11.60
CA VAL A 263 7.24 14.37 -11.06
C VAL A 263 8.68 14.24 -10.56
N PRO A 264 8.94 13.95 -9.28
CA PRO A 264 10.30 13.75 -8.79
C PRO A 264 10.99 12.58 -9.51
N MET A 265 12.30 12.66 -9.73
CA MET A 265 13.07 11.62 -10.44
C MET A 265 12.80 10.20 -9.90
N PRO A 266 12.79 9.94 -8.57
CA PRO A 266 12.49 8.61 -8.05
C PRO A 266 11.12 8.08 -8.48
N ALA A 267 10.10 8.96 -8.53
CA ALA A 267 8.77 8.60 -8.99
C ALA A 267 8.72 8.37 -10.51
N GLN A 268 9.48 9.13 -11.31
CA GLN A 268 9.62 8.89 -12.75
C GLN A 268 10.24 7.50 -13.03
N THR A 269 11.29 7.15 -12.30
CA THR A 269 11.91 5.81 -12.39
C THR A 269 10.92 4.71 -12.02
N GLY A 270 10.14 4.93 -10.95
CA GLY A 270 9.09 4.00 -10.53
C GLY A 270 8.01 3.81 -11.59
N TRP A 271 7.60 4.90 -12.24
CA TRP A 271 6.63 4.87 -13.32
C TRP A 271 7.16 4.12 -14.55
N GLN A 272 8.40 4.36 -14.96
CA GLN A 272 9.04 3.61 -16.05
C GLN A 272 9.10 2.11 -15.74
N LEU A 273 9.42 1.75 -14.49
CA LEU A 273 9.41 0.35 -14.04
C LEU A 273 8.01 -0.26 -14.11
N LEU A 274 6.98 0.45 -13.64
CA LEU A 274 5.59 0.00 -13.73
C LEU A 274 5.16 -0.20 -15.19
N ARG A 275 5.48 0.74 -16.09
CA ARG A 275 5.19 0.64 -17.52
C ARG A 275 5.91 -0.52 -18.20
N SER A 276 7.11 -0.88 -17.74
CA SER A 276 7.80 -2.07 -18.26
C SER A 276 7.03 -3.38 -17.99
N CYS A 277 6.21 -3.39 -16.92
CA CYS A 277 5.31 -4.48 -16.59
C CYS A 277 3.92 -4.35 -17.21
N TRP A 278 3.42 -3.14 -17.47
CA TRP A 278 2.15 -2.86 -18.16
C TRP A 278 2.35 -1.82 -19.27
N PRO A 279 2.77 -2.23 -20.48
CA PRO A 279 3.16 -1.29 -21.55
C PRO A 279 2.03 -0.40 -22.08
N HIS A 280 0.76 -0.77 -21.87
CA HIS A 280 -0.41 0.02 -22.28
C HIS A 280 -0.67 1.22 -21.36
N LEU A 281 -0.01 1.33 -20.21
CA LEU A 281 -0.11 2.50 -19.35
C LEU A 281 0.40 3.76 -20.08
N PRO A 282 -0.20 4.93 -19.80
CA PRO A 282 0.14 6.18 -20.47
C PRO A 282 1.62 6.55 -20.29
N GLU A 283 2.15 7.42 -21.15
CA GLU A 283 3.57 7.78 -21.11
C GLU A 283 3.96 8.44 -19.78
N ARG A 284 3.06 9.26 -19.23
CA ARG A 284 3.23 9.98 -17.96
C ARG A 284 2.28 9.43 -16.89
N PRO A 285 2.67 9.49 -15.60
CA PRO A 285 1.79 9.06 -14.52
C PRO A 285 0.55 9.95 -14.44
N PRO A 286 -0.66 9.39 -14.24
CA PRO A 286 -1.90 10.16 -14.12
C PRO A 286 -1.98 10.83 -12.75
N LEU A 287 -1.43 12.04 -12.64
CA LEU A 287 -1.55 12.92 -11.48
C LEU A 287 -2.71 13.90 -11.67
N SER A 288 -3.28 14.37 -10.56
CA SER A 288 -4.18 15.51 -10.57
C SER A 288 -3.36 16.79 -10.73
N GLU A 289 -4.02 17.85 -11.18
CA GLU A 289 -3.35 19.06 -11.62
C GLU A 289 -3.77 20.24 -10.72
N THR A 290 -2.83 21.15 -10.41
CA THR A 290 -3.01 22.18 -9.37
C THR A 290 -3.53 23.49 -9.95
N ALA A 291 -4.55 24.08 -9.31
CA ALA A 291 -5.07 25.41 -9.67
C ALA A 291 -4.02 26.49 -9.37
N GLY A 292 -3.24 26.88 -10.38
CA GLY A 292 -2.38 28.05 -10.35
C GLY A 292 -3.22 29.33 -10.36
N ASP A 293 -2.92 30.19 -9.39
CA ASP A 293 -3.36 31.57 -9.19
C ASP A 293 -3.59 32.31 -10.54
N ARG A 294 -4.85 32.38 -10.99
CA ARG A 294 -5.23 33.33 -12.06
C ARG A 294 -5.22 34.72 -11.44
N ARG A 295 -4.09 35.41 -11.56
CA ARG A 295 -4.04 36.87 -11.49
C ARG A 295 -4.48 37.47 -12.81
#